data_AF-A0A958PE39-F1
#
_entry.id   AF-A0A958PE39-F1
#
_cell.length_a   1.000
_cell.length_b   1.000
_cell.length_c   1.000
_cell.angle_alpha   90.00
_cell.angle_beta   90.00
_cell.angle_gamma   90.00
#
_symmetry.space_group_name_H-M   'P 1'
#
loop_
_entity.id
_entity.type
_entity.pdbx_description
1 polymer ?
#
loop_
_entity_poly.entity_id
_entity_poly.type
_entity_poly.pdbx_seq_one_letter_code
_entity_poly.pdbx_strand_id
1 'polypeptide(L)' 'MKKTSKFDRLTAIVLAAGKGTRMQTSLPKVLHPVAGQPMIMRTLLALKSIGVDEIRVIV' A
#
# COMPACT_ATOMS: atom_id res chain seq x y z
N MET A 1 24.17 20.88 -4.30
CA MET A 1 23.15 20.36 -5.24
C MET A 1 23.28 18.85 -5.30
N LYS A 2 22.27 18.09 -4.83
CA LYS A 2 22.29 16.62 -4.92
C LYS A 2 22.01 16.25 -6.38
N LYS A 3 22.96 15.58 -7.03
CA LYS A 3 22.74 14.93 -8.33
C LYS A 3 21.74 13.79 -8.10
N THR A 4 20.48 13.95 -8.48
CA THR A 4 19.53 12.84 -8.50
C THR A 4 19.92 11.92 -9.64
N SER A 5 20.53 10.79 -9.29
CA SER A 5 20.76 9.68 -10.20
C SER A 5 19.41 9.09 -10.60
N LYS A 6 19.27 8.62 -11.84
CA LYS A 6 18.06 7.97 -12.36
C LYS A 6 17.64 6.73 -11.52
N PHE A 7 18.51 6.25 -10.63
CA PHE A 7 18.31 5.10 -9.75
C PHE A 7 18.00 5.47 -8.30
N ASP A 8 17.86 6.76 -7.97
CA ASP A 8 17.61 7.21 -6.58
C ASP A 8 16.12 7.16 -6.19
N ARG A 9 15.21 6.79 -7.10
CA ARG A 9 13.76 6.74 -6.81
C ARG A 9 13.35 5.36 -6.31
N LEU A 10 12.87 5.28 -5.07
CA LEU A 10 12.33 4.07 -4.46
C LEU A 10 10.83 3.95 -4.75
N THR A 11 10.44 2.89 -5.46
CA THR A 11 9.02 2.56 -5.70
C THR A 11 8.65 1.32 -4.90
N ALA A 12 7.54 1.39 -4.15
CA ALA A 12 6.96 0.24 -3.47
C ALA A 12 5.77 -0.32 -4.24
N ILE A 13 5.70 -1.65 -4.36
CA ILE A 13 4.56 -2.36 -4.94
C ILE A 13 3.84 -3.12 -3.82
N VAL A 14 2.59 -2.77 -3.57
CA VAL A 14 1.72 -3.42 -2.57
C VAL A 14 0.77 -4.36 -3.29
N LEU A 15 0.98 -5.67 -3.11
CA LEU A 15 0.12 -6.71 -3.68
C LEU A 15 -1.12 -6.88 -2.81
N ALA A 16 -2.23 -6.30 -3.26
CA ALA A 16 -3.52 -6.24 -2.58
C ALA A 16 -4.65 -6.96 -3.34
N ALA A 17 -4.33 -7.78 -4.36
CA ALA A 17 -5.28 -8.46 -5.24
C ALA A 17 -6.00 -9.67 -4.61
N GLY A 18 -6.03 -9.75 -3.28
CA GLY A 18 -6.70 -10.83 -2.56
C GLY A 18 -8.22 -10.62 -2.57
N LYS A 19 -8.96 -11.50 -3.24
CA LYS A 19 -10.44 -11.43 -3.36
C LYS A 19 -11.21 -11.46 -2.04
N GLY A 20 -10.59 -11.83 -0.90
CA GLY A 20 -11.26 -11.80 0.40
C GLY A 20 -12.47 -12.73 0.51
N THR A 21 -12.51 -13.85 -0.20
CA THR A 21 -13.71 -14.72 -0.33
C THR A 21 -14.29 -15.23 0.98
N ARG A 22 -13.46 -15.40 2.02
CA ARG A 22 -13.90 -15.77 3.38
C ARG A 22 -14.62 -14.64 4.13
N MET A 23 -14.50 -13.40 3.68
CA MET A 23 -15.17 -12.25 4.28
C MET A 23 -16.62 -12.08 3.80
N GLN A 24 -17.02 -12.79 2.74
CA GLN A 24 -18.40 -12.80 2.21
C GLN A 24 -18.99 -11.39 1.95
N THR A 25 -18.14 -10.43 1.57
CA THR A 25 -18.57 -9.09 1.17
C THR A 25 -18.04 -8.75 -0.22
N SER A 26 -18.66 -7.77 -0.87
CA SER A 26 -18.16 -7.18 -2.13
C SER A 26 -16.96 -6.27 -1.92
N LEU A 27 -16.65 -5.90 -0.67
CA LEU A 27 -15.53 -5.05 -0.33
C LEU A 27 -14.22 -5.86 -0.42
N PRO A 28 -13.17 -5.41 -1.12
CA PRO A 28 -11.87 -6.06 -1.08
C PRO A 28 -11.34 -6.20 0.36
N LYS A 29 -10.63 -7.30 0.65
CA LYS A 29 -10.08 -7.57 2.00
C LYS A 29 -9.31 -6.36 2.56
N VAL A 30 -8.50 -5.74 1.73
CA VAL A 30 -7.60 -4.64 2.12
C VAL A 30 -8.33 -3.34 2.51
N LEU A 31 -9.59 -3.19 2.10
CA LEU A 31 -10.42 -2.03 2.43
C LEU A 31 -11.29 -2.25 3.67
N HIS A 32 -11.37 -3.47 4.19
CA HIS A 32 -12.13 -3.74 5.41
C HIS A 32 -11.55 -2.97 6.60
N PRO A 33 -12.39 -2.39 7.47
CA PRO A 33 -11.95 -1.61 8.61
C PRO A 33 -11.33 -2.49 9.70
N VAL A 34 -10.18 -2.06 10.23
CA VAL A 34 -9.49 -2.63 11.37
C VAL A 34 -9.12 -1.49 12.31
N ALA A 35 -9.77 -1.43 13.47
CA ALA A 35 -9.69 -0.31 14.42
C ALA A 35 -10.04 1.06 13.78
N GLY A 36 -11.15 1.11 13.04
CA GLY A 36 -11.66 2.34 12.44
C GLY A 36 -10.93 2.82 11.17
N GLN A 37 -9.94 2.09 10.68
CA GLN A 37 -9.21 2.44 9.44
C GLN A 37 -9.15 1.25 8.47
N PRO A 38 -9.12 1.47 7.15
CA PRO A 38 -8.90 0.40 6.18
C PRO A 38 -7.63 -0.39 6.50
N MET A 39 -7.69 -1.73 6.39
CA MET A 39 -6.58 -2.63 6.70
C MET A 39 -5.26 -2.20 6.02
N ILE A 40 -5.31 -1.75 4.76
CA ILE A 40 -4.14 -1.31 3.98
C ILE A 40 -3.45 -0.06 4.54
N MET A 41 -4.15 0.75 5.35
CA MET A 41 -3.64 2.04 5.84
C MET A 41 -2.31 1.87 6.59
N ARG A 42 -2.17 0.81 7.39
CA ARG A 42 -0.94 0.51 8.13
C ARG A 42 0.26 0.33 7.21
N THR A 43 0.09 -0.39 6.10
CA THR A 43 1.14 -0.60 5.10
C THR A 43 1.52 0.70 4.41
N LEU A 44 0.53 1.51 4.00
CA LEU A 44 0.78 2.79 3.32
C LEU A 44 1.51 3.79 4.23
N LEU A 45 1.11 3.86 5.50
CA LEU A 45 1.78 4.73 6.49
C LEU A 45 3.22 4.28 6.75
N ALA A 46 3.47 2.97 6.85
CA ALA A 46 4.83 2.45 7.01
C ALA A 46 5.71 2.81 5.80
N LEU A 47 5.23 2.59 4.57
CA LEU A 47 5.96 2.95 3.34
C LEU A 47 6.21 4.46 3.25
N LYS A 48 5.24 5.28 3.66
CA LYS A 48 5.42 6.73 3.73
C LYS A 48 6.48 7.14 4.75
N SER A 49 6.55 6.45 5.89
CA SER A 49 7.52 6.77 6.96
C SER A 49 8.98 6.54 6.58
N ILE A 50 9.24 5.64 5.63
CA ILE A 50 10.60 5.34 5.13
C ILE A 50 10.98 6.14 3.87
N GLY A 51 10.14 7.09 3.45
CA GLY A 51 10.44 7.97 2.32
C GLY A 51 10.35 7.31 0.94
N VAL A 52 9.45 6.35 0.74
CA VAL A 52 9.14 5.82 -0.60
C VAL A 52 8.60 6.95 -1.49
N ASP A 53 9.19 7.13 -2.67
CA ASP A 53 8.80 8.17 -3.62
C ASP A 53 7.47 7.88 -4.32
N GLU A 54 7.14 6.60 -4.48
CA GLU A 54 5.95 6.16 -5.20
C GLU A 54 5.43 4.82 -4.67
N ILE A 55 4.12 4.75 -4.41
CA ILE A 55 3.46 3.53 -3.96
C ILE A 55 2.45 3.10 -5.03
N ARG A 56 2.63 1.90 -5.59
CA ARG A 56 1.69 1.28 -6.52
C ARG A 56 0.96 0.13 -5.82
N VAL A 57 -0.36 0.18 -5.79
CA VAL A 57 -1.20 -0.87 -5.20
C VAL A 57 -1.83 -1.68 -6.32
N ILE A 58 -1.66 -3.00 -6.28
CA ILE A 58 -2.29 -3.93 -7.22
C ILE A 58 -3.52 -4.51 -6.52
N VAL A 59 -4.71 -4.26 -7.04
CA VAL A 59 -6.01 -4.72 -6.50
C VAL A 59 -6.72 -5.67 -7.45
#